data_AF-A0A7V5H466-F1
#
_entry.id   AF-A0A7V5H466-F1
#
_cell.length_a   1.000
_cell.length_b   1.000
_cell.length_c   1.000
_cell.angle_alpha   90.00
_cell.angle_beta   90.00
_cell.angle_gamma   90.00
#
_symmetry.space_group_name_H-M   'P 1'
#
loop_
_entity.id
_entity.type
_entity.pdbx_description
1 polymer ?
#
loop_
_entity_poly.entity_id
_entity_poly.type
_entity_poly.pdbx_seq_one_letter_code
_entity_poly.pdbx_strand_id
1 'polypeptide(L)'
;MKYILGFRQYLHSEKSYQDLEQIILGQPEHFPPTEGFLTIVAICGDNPREFLEEKGLRSKVAFYDYAPWEENAKRVADVFTRSVHKTERVQIIHYNENPLGLTYPLELLVYIARGLNAEHLAVSDSDFQLSYSEIRRVYDHHIATADPDEIVITYPRRQPRSLDTEKYPINRWAMEDLENMYIYFLSDLKVLNSKPDFQSGLSITTRAANKILNFDNVGSWIGNLHMAIQLIRNKGRLDKDFVVKTNYQHESTINFDVQCAKIDQLYRYYMIPLSNIVELAIEHPDKYLMEDWTAGKSKQEIVETIKKIEAMNNRYLEEKRKERLEKE
;
A
#
# COMPACT_ATOMS: atom_id res chain seq x y z
N MET A 1 -19.36 -12.14 -6.57
CA MET A 1 -19.03 -11.37 -5.35
C MET A 1 -19.04 -9.90 -5.73
N LYS A 2 -19.63 -9.00 -4.92
CA LYS A 2 -19.65 -7.58 -5.30
C LYS A 2 -18.41 -6.85 -4.79
N TYR A 3 -18.11 -6.96 -3.49
CA TYR A 3 -17.15 -6.09 -2.84
C TYR A 3 -16.13 -6.89 -2.04
N ILE A 4 -14.84 -6.58 -2.19
CA ILE A 4 -13.78 -7.10 -1.32
C ILE A 4 -13.18 -5.93 -0.53
N LEU A 5 -12.99 -6.17 0.78
CA LEU A 5 -12.12 -5.39 1.64
C LEU A 5 -10.94 -6.26 2.06
N GLY A 6 -9.76 -5.91 1.58
CA GLY A 6 -8.49 -6.57 1.89
C GLY A 6 -7.67 -5.75 2.89
N PHE A 7 -7.11 -6.42 3.88
CA PHE A 7 -6.11 -5.86 4.78
C PHE A 7 -4.75 -6.52 4.55
N ARG A 8 -3.70 -5.71 4.52
CA ARG A 8 -2.30 -6.16 4.58
C ARG A 8 -1.84 -6.04 6.02
N GLN A 9 -1.35 -7.13 6.59
CA GLN A 9 -1.01 -7.16 8.00
C GLN A 9 0.29 -7.92 8.24
N TYR A 10 1.17 -7.30 9.02
CA TYR A 10 2.37 -7.93 9.54
C TYR A 10 2.20 -8.17 11.04
N LEU A 11 2.08 -9.43 11.45
CA LEU A 11 1.93 -9.83 12.84
C LEU A 11 3.31 -10.00 13.49
N HIS A 12 3.67 -9.04 14.34
CA HIS A 12 5.00 -8.96 14.97
C HIS A 12 5.01 -8.26 16.34
N SER A 13 3.88 -7.70 16.76
CA SER A 13 3.76 -6.96 18.01
C SER A 13 2.37 -7.16 18.62
N GLU A 14 2.24 -7.02 19.95
CA GLU A 14 0.94 -7.12 20.63
C GLU A 14 -0.13 -6.21 19.99
N LYS A 15 0.28 -5.01 19.58
CA LYS A 15 -0.59 -4.07 18.89
C LYS A 15 -1.10 -4.62 17.56
N SER A 16 -0.23 -5.22 16.75
CA SER A 16 -0.66 -5.86 15.50
C SER A 16 -1.70 -6.97 15.71
N TYR A 17 -1.66 -7.69 16.84
CA TYR A 17 -2.71 -8.65 17.20
C TYR A 17 -4.02 -7.98 17.62
N GLN A 18 -3.94 -6.87 18.36
CA GLN A 18 -5.13 -6.06 18.70
C GLN A 18 -5.80 -5.51 17.44
N ASP A 19 -5.01 -5.09 16.45
CA ASP A 19 -5.52 -4.65 15.15
C ASP A 19 -6.24 -5.79 14.42
N LEU A 20 -5.68 -7.01 14.43
CA LEU A 20 -6.36 -8.20 13.86
C LEU A 20 -7.71 -8.47 14.54
N GLU A 21 -7.76 -8.42 15.87
CA GLU A 21 -9.00 -8.59 16.63
C GLU A 21 -10.03 -7.52 16.26
N GLN A 22 -9.62 -6.25 16.11
CA GLN A 22 -10.50 -5.17 15.64
C GLN A 22 -11.05 -5.44 14.25
N ILE A 23 -10.25 -5.99 13.32
CA ILE A 23 -10.74 -6.39 11.99
C ILE A 23 -11.82 -7.45 12.10
N ILE A 24 -11.58 -8.50 12.88
CA ILE A 24 -12.50 -9.63 13.02
C ILE A 24 -13.82 -9.20 13.65
N LEU A 25 -13.76 -8.32 14.66
CA LEU A 25 -14.94 -7.87 15.41
C LEU A 25 -15.71 -6.74 14.72
N GLY A 26 -15.02 -5.85 14.01
CA GLY A 26 -15.61 -4.68 13.34
C GLY A 26 -16.24 -4.98 11.97
N GLN A 27 -15.88 -6.11 11.34
CA GLN A 27 -16.38 -6.48 10.02
C GLN A 27 -17.92 -6.46 9.90
N PRO A 28 -18.70 -7.07 10.82
CA PRO A 28 -20.16 -7.10 10.70
C PRO A 28 -20.82 -5.72 10.80
N GLU A 29 -20.17 -4.75 11.45
CA GLU A 29 -20.71 -3.39 11.63
C GLU A 29 -20.41 -2.50 10.43
N HIS A 30 -19.17 -2.51 9.93
CA HIS A 30 -18.73 -1.54 8.93
C HIS A 30 -18.80 -2.07 7.48
N PHE A 31 -18.64 -3.38 7.30
CA PHE A 31 -18.56 -4.04 5.98
C PHE A 31 -19.35 -5.35 5.98
N PRO A 32 -20.68 -5.30 6.21
CA PRO A 32 -21.47 -6.48 6.48
C PRO A 32 -21.58 -7.41 5.26
N PRO A 33 -21.54 -8.75 5.45
CA PRO A 33 -21.65 -9.70 4.33
C PRO A 33 -23.00 -9.62 3.61
N THR A 34 -24.05 -9.14 4.30
CA THR A 34 -25.39 -8.93 3.73
C THR A 34 -25.41 -7.87 2.63
N GLU A 35 -24.42 -6.96 2.62
CA GLU A 35 -24.22 -5.98 1.53
C GLU A 35 -23.33 -6.53 0.40
N GLY A 36 -22.87 -7.79 0.50
CA GLY A 36 -22.04 -8.44 -0.51
C GLY A 36 -20.54 -8.23 -0.33
N PHE A 37 -20.11 -7.84 0.87
CA PHE A 37 -18.70 -7.71 1.24
C PHE A 37 -18.07 -9.06 1.63
N LEU A 38 -16.86 -9.29 1.14
CA LEU A 38 -15.93 -10.29 1.65
C LEU A 38 -14.72 -9.57 2.26
N THR A 39 -14.44 -9.85 3.54
CA THR A 39 -13.24 -9.32 4.20
C THR A 39 -12.13 -10.37 4.20
N ILE A 40 -10.96 -9.96 3.73
CA ILE A 40 -9.76 -10.80 3.64
C ILE A 40 -8.62 -10.09 4.39
N VAL A 41 -7.90 -10.82 5.22
CA VAL A 41 -6.67 -10.35 5.87
C VAL A 41 -5.52 -11.21 5.36
N ALA A 42 -4.62 -10.61 4.59
CA ALA A 42 -3.37 -11.23 4.17
C ALA A 42 -2.33 -10.95 5.24
N ILE A 43 -1.86 -12.01 5.90
CA ILE A 43 -1.03 -11.98 7.10
C ILE A 43 0.33 -12.63 6.82
N CYS A 44 1.41 -11.94 7.16
CA CYS A 44 2.73 -12.53 7.35
C CYS A 44 3.25 -12.31 8.78
N GLY A 45 4.37 -12.97 9.11
CA GLY A 45 4.97 -12.98 10.44
C GLY A 45 4.50 -14.19 11.23
N ASP A 46 4.02 -13.96 12.45
CA ASP A 46 3.54 -15.03 13.30
C ASP A 46 2.26 -15.69 12.76
N ASN A 47 2.12 -17.00 12.99
CA ASN A 47 0.87 -17.71 12.72
C ASN A 47 -0.20 -17.33 13.77
N PRO A 48 -1.32 -16.69 13.40
CA PRO A 48 -2.28 -16.16 14.37
C PRO A 48 -3.14 -17.22 15.07
N ARG A 49 -2.93 -18.51 14.78
CA ARG A 49 -3.87 -19.56 15.20
C ARG A 49 -4.05 -19.64 16.71
N GLU A 50 -2.96 -19.64 17.48
CA GLU A 50 -3.03 -19.73 18.94
C GLU A 50 -3.77 -18.52 19.53
N PHE A 51 -3.42 -17.31 19.08
CA PHE A 51 -4.12 -16.08 19.44
C PHE A 51 -5.64 -16.14 19.16
N LEU A 52 -6.04 -16.64 17.99
CA LEU A 52 -7.46 -16.75 17.61
C LEU A 52 -8.22 -17.74 18.50
N GLU A 53 -7.55 -18.79 19.00
CA GLU A 53 -8.12 -19.76 19.92
C GLU A 53 -8.25 -19.16 21.33
N GLU A 54 -7.21 -18.51 21.84
CA GLU A 54 -7.20 -17.84 23.15
C GLU A 54 -8.25 -16.73 23.26
N LYS A 55 -8.45 -15.95 22.19
CA LYS A 55 -9.44 -14.86 22.14
C LYS A 55 -10.87 -15.33 21.81
N GLY A 56 -11.09 -16.63 21.58
CA GLY A 56 -12.40 -17.16 21.20
C GLY A 56 -12.91 -16.67 19.85
N LEU A 57 -12.01 -16.26 18.94
CA LEU A 57 -12.33 -15.70 17.62
C LEU A 57 -12.44 -16.77 16.52
N ARG A 58 -12.06 -18.03 16.81
CA ARG A 58 -11.99 -19.11 15.82
C ARG A 58 -13.28 -19.34 15.03
N SER A 59 -14.45 -19.11 15.64
CA SER A 59 -15.75 -19.25 14.99
C SER A 59 -16.07 -18.12 14.00
N LYS A 60 -15.44 -16.95 14.15
CA LYS A 60 -15.65 -15.74 13.32
C LYS A 60 -14.74 -15.67 12.10
N VAL A 61 -13.80 -16.61 11.96
CA VAL A 61 -12.80 -16.59 10.90
C VAL A 61 -12.78 -17.89 10.10
N ALA A 62 -12.41 -17.80 8.83
CA ALA A 62 -11.92 -18.92 8.03
C ALA A 62 -10.41 -18.74 7.86
N PHE A 63 -9.61 -19.70 8.31
CA PHE A 63 -8.15 -19.59 8.34
C PHE A 63 -7.53 -20.50 7.29
N TYR A 64 -6.68 -19.94 6.45
CA TYR A 64 -5.98 -20.61 5.36
C TYR A 64 -4.48 -20.40 5.57
N ASP A 65 -3.76 -21.49 5.85
CA ASP A 65 -2.32 -21.46 6.09
C ASP A 65 -1.58 -21.95 4.83
N TYR A 66 -1.01 -21.00 4.10
CA TYR A 66 -0.30 -21.26 2.86
C TYR A 66 1.21 -21.13 2.99
N ALA A 67 1.70 -20.53 4.09
CA ALA A 67 3.12 -20.40 4.41
C ALA A 67 3.93 -21.68 4.12
N PRO A 68 3.51 -22.91 4.49
CA PRO A 68 4.35 -24.10 4.30
C PRO A 68 4.64 -24.51 2.84
N TRP A 69 3.88 -24.03 1.85
CA TRP A 69 3.99 -24.49 0.46
C TRP A 69 3.79 -23.38 -0.58
N GLU A 70 3.70 -22.14 -0.11
CA GLU A 70 3.60 -20.95 -0.94
C GLU A 70 4.78 -20.82 -1.91
N GLU A 71 4.44 -20.57 -3.18
CA GLU A 71 5.43 -20.31 -4.23
C GLU A 71 5.34 -18.88 -4.76
N ASN A 72 4.13 -18.33 -4.91
CA ASN A 72 3.87 -16.95 -5.30
C ASN A 72 2.39 -16.57 -5.05
N ALA A 73 2.10 -15.27 -5.07
CA ALA A 73 0.79 -14.68 -4.78
C ALA A 73 -0.30 -15.19 -5.71
N LYS A 74 0.02 -15.36 -7.00
CA LYS A 74 -0.93 -15.83 -8.01
C LYS A 74 -1.39 -17.27 -7.75
N ARG A 75 -0.46 -18.18 -7.45
CA ARG A 75 -0.79 -19.58 -7.13
C ARG A 75 -1.62 -19.68 -5.85
N VAL A 76 -1.28 -18.89 -4.84
CA VAL A 76 -2.03 -18.82 -3.58
C VAL A 76 -3.45 -18.30 -3.84
N ALA A 77 -3.60 -17.22 -4.62
CA ALA A 77 -4.91 -16.71 -5.03
C ALA A 77 -5.73 -17.74 -5.83
N ASP A 78 -5.11 -18.46 -6.76
CA ASP A 78 -5.78 -19.49 -7.57
C ASP A 78 -6.33 -20.63 -6.72
N VAL A 79 -5.59 -21.06 -5.70
CA VAL A 79 -6.07 -22.09 -4.76
C VAL A 79 -7.19 -21.54 -3.89
N PHE A 80 -7.01 -20.33 -3.33
CA PHE A 80 -8.02 -19.69 -2.49
C PHE A 80 -9.35 -19.50 -3.23
N THR A 81 -9.31 -18.98 -4.46
CA THR A 81 -10.51 -18.67 -5.28
C THR A 81 -11.31 -19.91 -5.69
N ARG A 82 -10.68 -21.10 -5.73
CA ARG A 82 -11.34 -22.39 -5.97
C ARG A 82 -11.83 -23.08 -4.70
N SER A 83 -11.44 -22.58 -3.53
CA SER A 83 -11.83 -23.13 -2.24
C SER A 83 -13.23 -22.67 -1.82
N VAL A 84 -13.84 -23.36 -0.86
CA VAL A 84 -15.10 -22.90 -0.24
C VAL A 84 -14.78 -21.74 0.71
N HIS A 85 -15.09 -20.52 0.29
CA HIS A 85 -14.94 -19.33 1.12
C HIS A 85 -16.22 -19.07 1.93
N LYS A 86 -16.04 -18.77 3.22
CA LYS A 86 -17.15 -18.53 4.17
C LYS A 86 -17.45 -17.05 4.28
N THR A 87 -18.28 -16.53 3.40
CA THR A 87 -18.49 -15.07 3.26
C THR A 87 -18.98 -14.38 4.52
N GLU A 88 -19.61 -15.13 5.43
CA GLU A 88 -20.06 -14.65 6.74
C GLU A 88 -18.94 -14.49 7.78
N ARG A 89 -17.70 -14.84 7.42
CA ARG A 89 -16.52 -14.82 8.28
C ARG A 89 -15.41 -13.99 7.65
N VAL A 90 -14.51 -13.47 8.48
CA VAL A 90 -13.25 -12.90 7.99
C VAL A 90 -12.36 -14.02 7.47
N GLN A 91 -11.88 -13.89 6.23
CA GLN A 91 -10.94 -14.84 5.64
C GLN A 91 -9.52 -14.41 6.02
N ILE A 92 -8.78 -15.24 6.75
CA ILE A 92 -7.39 -14.99 7.10
C ILE A 92 -6.51 -15.88 6.23
N ILE A 93 -5.62 -15.26 5.47
CA ILE A 93 -4.65 -15.93 4.62
C ILE A 93 -3.26 -15.69 5.20
N HIS A 94 -2.65 -16.73 5.77
CA HIS A 94 -1.31 -16.68 6.34
C HIS A 94 -0.27 -17.14 5.31
N TYR A 95 0.76 -16.33 5.10
CA TYR A 95 1.81 -16.52 4.10
C TYR A 95 3.19 -16.21 4.72
N ASN A 96 4.25 -16.75 4.14
CA ASN A 96 5.62 -16.61 4.62
C ASN A 96 6.26 -15.28 4.22
N GLU A 97 7.09 -14.74 5.09
CA GLU A 97 7.87 -13.55 4.81
C GLU A 97 9.23 -13.96 4.20
N ASN A 98 9.39 -14.11 2.87
CA ASN A 98 10.75 -14.04 2.26
C ASN A 98 10.87 -13.92 0.71
N PRO A 99 11.44 -12.79 0.18
CA PRO A 99 11.34 -11.45 0.74
C PRO A 99 10.03 -10.84 0.22
N LEU A 100 8.92 -11.15 0.88
CA LEU A 100 7.60 -10.76 0.39
C LEU A 100 7.10 -9.55 1.18
N GLY A 101 7.67 -8.38 0.82
CA GLY A 101 7.28 -7.07 1.33
C GLY A 101 5.86 -6.66 0.93
N LEU A 102 5.49 -5.38 1.11
CA LEU A 102 4.11 -4.90 0.96
C LEU A 102 3.46 -5.11 -0.42
N THR A 103 4.24 -5.39 -1.46
CA THR A 103 3.74 -5.69 -2.80
C THR A 103 3.09 -7.07 -2.89
N TYR A 104 3.58 -8.05 -2.14
CA TYR A 104 3.04 -9.41 -2.19
C TYR A 104 1.58 -9.52 -1.72
N PRO A 105 1.20 -9.06 -0.51
CA PRO A 105 -0.19 -9.15 -0.06
C PRO A 105 -1.13 -8.31 -0.94
N LEU A 106 -0.62 -7.22 -1.54
CA LEU A 106 -1.35 -6.43 -2.52
C LEU A 106 -1.63 -7.23 -3.80
N GLU A 107 -0.59 -7.84 -4.38
CA GLU A 107 -0.67 -8.70 -5.55
C GLU A 107 -1.64 -9.86 -5.31
N LEU A 108 -1.53 -10.53 -4.17
CA LEU A 108 -2.41 -11.61 -3.74
C LEU A 108 -3.88 -11.17 -3.74
N LEU A 109 -4.20 -10.05 -3.09
CA LEU A 109 -5.56 -9.52 -3.03
C LEU A 109 -6.11 -9.14 -4.41
N VAL A 110 -5.27 -8.56 -5.28
CA VAL A 110 -5.64 -8.26 -6.66
C VAL A 110 -5.96 -9.53 -7.46
N TYR A 111 -5.14 -10.58 -7.35
CA TYR A 111 -5.43 -11.85 -8.02
C TYR A 111 -6.67 -12.54 -7.48
N ILE A 112 -6.92 -12.49 -6.16
CA ILE A 112 -8.16 -13.00 -5.57
C ILE A 112 -9.37 -12.25 -6.15
N ALA A 113 -9.31 -10.91 -6.22
CA ALA A 113 -10.38 -10.11 -6.79
C ALA A 113 -10.66 -10.48 -8.26
N ARG A 114 -9.63 -10.77 -9.06
CA ARG A 114 -9.79 -11.31 -10.42
C ARG A 114 -10.48 -12.66 -10.43
N GLY A 115 -9.98 -13.62 -9.64
CA GLY A 115 -10.50 -14.98 -9.61
C GLY A 115 -11.96 -15.05 -9.14
N LEU A 116 -12.35 -14.18 -8.21
CA LEU A 116 -13.74 -14.06 -7.74
C LEU A 116 -14.60 -13.13 -8.61
N ASN A 117 -14.01 -12.50 -9.63
CA ASN A 117 -14.62 -11.49 -10.49
C ASN A 117 -15.35 -10.38 -9.68
N ALA A 118 -14.70 -9.91 -8.61
CA ALA A 118 -15.25 -8.87 -7.74
C ALA A 118 -15.40 -7.54 -8.49
N GLU A 119 -16.49 -6.81 -8.24
CA GLU A 119 -16.75 -5.49 -8.85
C GLU A 119 -15.75 -4.46 -8.35
N HIS A 120 -15.46 -4.48 -7.05
CA HIS A 120 -14.50 -3.58 -6.42
C HIS A 120 -13.63 -4.29 -5.37
N LEU A 121 -12.37 -3.86 -5.26
CA LEU A 121 -11.42 -4.28 -4.25
C LEU A 121 -10.87 -3.05 -3.54
N ALA A 122 -11.06 -2.94 -2.23
CA ALA A 122 -10.26 -2.05 -1.41
C ALA A 122 -9.10 -2.83 -0.79
N VAL A 123 -7.91 -2.25 -0.76
CA VAL A 123 -6.75 -2.76 -0.03
C VAL A 123 -6.30 -1.68 0.94
N SER A 124 -6.28 -1.99 2.23
CA SER A 124 -5.83 -1.10 3.31
C SER A 124 -4.67 -1.72 4.09
N ASP A 125 -3.81 -0.88 4.66
CA ASP A 125 -2.96 -1.29 5.78
C ASP A 125 -3.84 -1.53 7.02
N SER A 126 -3.41 -2.44 7.90
CA SER A 126 -4.13 -2.84 9.11
C SER A 126 -3.83 -1.98 10.33
N ASP A 127 -2.95 -0.97 10.24
CA ASP A 127 -2.49 -0.17 11.38
C ASP A 127 -3.48 0.92 11.85
N PHE A 128 -4.65 0.97 11.21
CA PHE A 128 -5.74 1.92 11.47
C PHE A 128 -5.33 3.39 11.52
N GLN A 129 -4.29 3.77 10.75
CA GLN A 129 -4.09 5.16 10.39
C GLN A 129 -5.36 5.72 9.73
N LEU A 130 -6.07 4.91 8.95
CA LEU A 130 -7.42 5.17 8.49
C LEU A 130 -8.41 4.36 9.33
N SER A 131 -9.36 5.03 9.96
CA SER A 131 -10.43 4.36 10.70
C SER A 131 -11.35 3.60 9.75
N TYR A 132 -12.07 2.61 10.27
CA TYR A 132 -13.13 1.90 9.54
C TYR A 132 -14.13 2.84 8.88
N SER A 133 -14.56 3.87 9.59
CA SER A 133 -15.49 4.88 9.07
C SER A 133 -14.93 5.63 7.86
N GLU A 134 -13.64 5.96 7.86
CA GLU A 134 -12.99 6.62 6.71
C GLU A 134 -12.78 5.65 5.56
N ILE A 135 -12.37 4.41 5.81
CA ILE A 135 -12.28 3.37 4.77
C ILE A 135 -13.66 3.18 4.11
N ARG A 136 -14.73 3.08 4.91
CA ARG A 136 -16.10 2.94 4.41
C ARG A 136 -16.53 4.14 3.59
N ARG A 137 -16.24 5.36 4.06
CA ARG A 137 -16.58 6.60 3.36
C ARG A 137 -15.91 6.70 1.98
N VAL A 138 -14.65 6.29 1.86
CA VAL A 138 -13.93 6.22 0.57
C VAL A 138 -14.55 5.12 -0.32
N TYR A 139 -14.90 3.98 0.26
CA TYR A 139 -15.55 2.88 -0.46
C TYR A 139 -16.88 3.33 -1.07
N ASP A 140 -17.75 3.93 -0.25
CA ASP A 140 -19.06 4.43 -0.67
C ASP A 140 -18.93 5.51 -1.77
N HIS A 141 -17.91 6.37 -1.67
CA HIS A 141 -17.61 7.33 -2.74
C HIS A 141 -17.18 6.65 -4.04
N HIS A 142 -16.29 5.66 -3.96
CA HIS A 142 -15.79 4.94 -5.13
C HIS A 142 -16.92 4.21 -5.85
N ILE A 143 -17.75 3.43 -5.13
CA ILE A 143 -18.87 2.68 -5.75
C ILE A 143 -19.92 3.62 -6.36
N ALA A 144 -20.09 4.84 -5.82
CA ALA A 144 -21.05 5.80 -6.35
C ALA A 144 -20.57 6.48 -7.64
N THR A 145 -19.26 6.45 -7.93
CA THR A 145 -18.65 7.23 -9.00
C THR A 145 -17.84 6.43 -10.01
N ALA A 146 -17.54 5.15 -9.76
CA ALA A 146 -16.73 4.31 -10.62
C ALA A 146 -17.53 3.12 -11.16
N ASP A 147 -17.68 3.05 -12.48
CA ASP A 147 -18.22 1.87 -13.15
C ASP A 147 -17.23 0.69 -12.98
N PRO A 148 -17.66 -0.49 -12.50
CA PRO A 148 -16.80 -1.67 -12.39
C PRO A 148 -16.06 -2.05 -13.68
N ASP A 149 -16.60 -1.73 -14.86
CA ASP A 149 -16.02 -2.05 -16.16
C ASP A 149 -15.14 -0.93 -16.74
N GLU A 150 -15.03 0.22 -16.06
CA GLU A 150 -14.04 1.24 -16.36
C GLU A 150 -12.77 1.04 -15.54
N ILE A 151 -11.60 1.38 -16.11
CA ILE A 151 -10.32 1.26 -15.41
C ILE A 151 -10.19 2.44 -14.44
N VAL A 152 -10.58 2.24 -13.18
CA VAL A 152 -10.51 3.28 -12.13
C VAL A 152 -9.78 2.78 -10.89
N ILE A 153 -8.91 3.63 -10.33
CA ILE A 153 -8.37 3.48 -8.97
C ILE A 153 -8.62 4.77 -8.18
N THR A 154 -9.12 4.63 -6.96
CA THR A 154 -9.22 5.70 -5.97
C THR A 154 -8.08 5.60 -4.95
N TYR A 155 -7.32 6.68 -4.78
CA TYR A 155 -6.32 6.88 -3.73
C TYR A 155 -6.71 8.10 -2.89
N PRO A 156 -7.28 7.93 -1.69
CA PRO A 156 -7.68 9.07 -0.89
C PRO A 156 -6.47 9.86 -0.40
N ARG A 157 -6.60 11.19 -0.34
CA ARG A 157 -5.57 12.09 0.16
C ARG A 157 -5.63 12.17 1.68
N ARG A 158 -4.59 11.69 2.36
CA ARG A 158 -4.51 11.73 3.82
C ARG A 158 -4.28 13.16 4.30
N GLN A 159 -5.01 13.58 5.33
CA GLN A 159 -4.80 14.87 6.00
C GLN A 159 -5.00 14.73 7.52
N PRO A 160 -3.92 14.75 8.32
CA PRO A 160 -2.51 14.86 7.92
C PRO A 160 -1.93 13.56 7.29
N ARG A 161 -0.85 13.65 6.49
CA ARG A 161 -0.03 12.49 6.11
C ARG A 161 0.81 12.00 7.32
N SER A 162 1.31 10.76 7.27
CA SER A 162 2.01 10.03 8.35
C SER A 162 2.96 10.87 9.20
N LEU A 163 3.19 10.47 10.46
CA LEU A 163 4.04 11.20 11.40
C LEU A 163 5.45 11.49 10.87
N ASP A 164 5.88 12.75 11.03
CA ASP A 164 7.28 13.09 11.25
C ASP A 164 7.68 12.52 12.61
N THR A 165 8.03 11.24 12.67
CA THR A 165 8.61 10.73 13.92
C THR A 165 10.04 11.24 13.95
N GLU A 166 10.37 12.06 14.94
CA GLU A 166 11.74 12.57 15.22
C GLU A 166 12.80 11.45 15.31
N LYS A 167 12.36 10.18 15.34
CA LYS A 167 13.18 8.97 15.31
C LYS A 167 13.74 8.63 13.92
N TYR A 168 13.22 9.22 12.84
CA TYR A 168 13.73 8.97 11.49
C TYR A 168 14.83 9.97 11.13
N PRO A 169 15.95 9.49 10.55
CA PRO A 169 17.06 10.37 10.21
C PRO A 169 16.77 11.26 8.98
N ILE A 170 15.66 11.00 8.26
CA ILE A 170 15.15 11.76 7.12
C ILE A 170 13.71 12.24 7.35
N ASN A 171 13.31 13.31 6.66
CA ASN A 171 11.93 13.77 6.65
C ASN A 171 11.07 12.84 5.78
N ARG A 172 10.10 12.15 6.40
CA ARG A 172 9.26 11.15 5.73
C ARG A 172 8.32 11.74 4.69
N TRP A 173 7.74 12.93 4.94
CA TRP A 173 6.88 13.59 3.95
C TRP A 173 7.64 13.91 2.67
N ALA A 174 8.84 14.45 2.81
CA ALA A 174 9.73 14.73 1.69
C ALA A 174 10.06 13.45 0.91
N MET A 175 10.34 12.34 1.59
CA MET A 175 10.65 11.08 0.94
C MET A 175 9.43 10.49 0.22
N GLU A 176 8.24 10.53 0.81
CA GLU A 176 6.98 10.13 0.17
C GLU A 176 6.69 10.98 -1.07
N ASP A 177 6.97 12.29 -1.03
CA ASP A 177 6.85 13.17 -2.19
C ASP A 177 7.83 12.77 -3.30
N LEU A 178 9.10 12.51 -2.98
CA LEU A 178 10.10 12.05 -3.96
C LEU A 178 9.73 10.68 -4.56
N GLU A 179 9.20 9.75 -3.76
CA GLU A 179 8.68 8.46 -4.25
C GLU A 179 7.51 8.68 -5.22
N ASN A 180 6.54 9.54 -4.87
CA ASN A 180 5.41 9.87 -5.72
C ASN A 180 5.87 10.51 -7.05
N MET A 181 6.98 11.25 -7.03
CA MET A 181 7.47 11.95 -8.21
C MET A 181 7.92 11.03 -9.35
N TYR A 182 8.26 9.77 -9.08
CA TYR A 182 8.54 8.81 -10.15
C TYR A 182 7.39 8.66 -11.15
N ILE A 183 6.14 8.84 -10.70
CA ILE A 183 4.98 8.75 -11.61
C ILE A 183 5.01 9.85 -12.68
N TYR A 184 5.50 11.05 -12.34
CA TYR A 184 5.45 12.20 -13.23
C TYR A 184 6.40 12.05 -14.41
N PHE A 185 7.54 11.40 -14.21
CA PHE A 185 8.47 11.06 -15.29
C PHE A 185 7.95 9.95 -16.20
N LEU A 186 7.02 9.12 -15.71
CA LEU A 186 6.54 7.93 -16.39
C LEU A 186 5.14 8.08 -16.98
N SER A 187 4.52 9.26 -16.81
CA SER A 187 3.16 9.58 -17.25
C SER A 187 3.15 10.73 -18.25
N ASP A 188 2.17 10.74 -19.15
CA ASP A 188 1.91 11.90 -20.00
C ASP A 188 1.63 13.14 -19.13
N LEU A 189 2.11 14.29 -19.58
CA LEU A 189 2.15 15.61 -18.92
C LEU A 189 0.84 16.09 -18.26
N LYS A 190 -0.29 15.39 -18.43
CA LYS A 190 -1.58 15.73 -17.84
C LYS A 190 -1.72 15.39 -16.34
N VAL A 191 -0.85 14.53 -15.78
CA VAL A 191 -0.81 14.25 -14.33
C VAL A 191 -0.01 15.32 -13.56
N LEU A 192 0.73 16.17 -14.29
CA LEU A 192 1.44 17.32 -13.73
C LEU A 192 0.45 18.29 -13.08
N ASN A 193 0.83 18.80 -11.90
CA ASN A 193 0.07 19.72 -11.03
C ASN A 193 -0.96 19.08 -10.08
N SER A 194 -1.05 17.75 -10.04
CA SER A 194 -2.19 17.09 -9.38
C SER A 194 -1.91 16.53 -7.97
N LYS A 195 -0.65 16.59 -7.50
CA LYS A 195 -0.16 16.21 -6.15
C LYS A 195 -0.92 15.05 -5.43
N PRO A 196 -1.14 13.89 -6.09
CA PRO A 196 -1.71 12.69 -5.46
C PRO A 196 -0.87 12.17 -4.30
N ASP A 197 -1.55 11.56 -3.32
CA ASP A 197 -0.94 10.80 -2.24
C ASP A 197 -1.03 9.29 -2.52
N PHE A 198 -0.10 8.75 -3.32
CA PHE A 198 -0.05 7.31 -3.63
C PHE A 198 0.53 6.45 -2.50
N GLN A 199 1.02 7.10 -1.45
CA GLN A 199 1.52 6.45 -0.24
C GLN A 199 0.40 6.23 0.78
N SER A 200 -0.84 6.58 0.43
CA SER A 200 -2.00 6.15 1.19
C SER A 200 -2.00 4.64 1.31
N GLY A 201 -2.10 4.15 2.55
CA GLY A 201 -2.22 2.72 2.82
C GLY A 201 -3.48 2.10 2.21
N LEU A 202 -4.46 2.94 1.84
CA LEU A 202 -5.72 2.59 1.19
C LEU A 202 -5.70 2.86 -0.32
N SER A 203 -6.10 1.88 -1.10
CA SER A 203 -6.46 2.03 -2.51
C SER A 203 -7.74 1.24 -2.82
N ILE A 204 -8.57 1.75 -3.73
CA ILE A 204 -9.79 1.06 -4.17
C ILE A 204 -9.80 0.94 -5.68
N THR A 205 -9.92 -0.27 -6.20
CA THR A 205 -9.88 -0.60 -7.63
C THR A 205 -11.20 -1.19 -8.10
N THR A 206 -11.54 -0.89 -9.34
CA THR A 206 -12.63 -1.53 -10.10
C THR A 206 -12.20 -2.90 -10.65
N ARG A 207 -13.17 -3.72 -11.06
CA ARG A 207 -12.94 -4.99 -11.77
C ARG A 207 -12.04 -4.82 -12.99
N ALA A 208 -12.30 -3.82 -13.82
CA ALA A 208 -11.50 -3.55 -15.02
C ALA A 208 -10.07 -3.10 -14.65
N ALA A 209 -9.89 -2.25 -13.64
CA ALA A 209 -8.55 -1.94 -13.12
C ALA A 209 -7.84 -3.20 -12.62
N ASN A 210 -8.51 -4.04 -11.85
CA ASN A 210 -7.93 -5.28 -11.36
C ASN A 210 -7.43 -6.16 -12.50
N LYS A 211 -8.13 -6.26 -13.64
CA LYS A 211 -7.71 -7.10 -14.78
C LYS A 211 -6.42 -6.65 -15.48
N ILE A 212 -6.11 -5.35 -15.49
CA ILE A 212 -4.93 -4.81 -16.18
C ILE A 212 -3.66 -4.81 -15.34
N LEU A 213 -3.80 -4.84 -14.01
CA LEU A 213 -2.63 -4.75 -13.14
C LEU A 213 -1.72 -5.95 -13.37
N ASN A 214 -0.41 -5.76 -13.30
CA ASN A 214 0.54 -6.84 -13.32
C ASN A 214 1.63 -6.54 -12.30
N PHE A 215 1.97 -7.54 -11.51
CA PHE A 215 3.04 -7.47 -10.52
C PHE A 215 4.18 -8.44 -10.84
N ASP A 216 4.14 -9.10 -12.00
CA ASP A 216 5.23 -9.92 -12.49
C ASP A 216 6.53 -9.09 -12.52
N ASN A 217 7.56 -9.58 -11.81
CA ASN A 217 8.86 -8.92 -11.64
C ASN A 217 8.85 -7.60 -10.87
N VAL A 218 7.71 -7.18 -10.31
CA VAL A 218 7.67 -6.05 -9.39
C VAL A 218 8.27 -6.51 -8.08
N GLY A 219 9.28 -5.79 -7.60
CA GLY A 219 9.92 -6.16 -6.35
C GLY A 219 9.04 -5.85 -5.13
N SER A 220 9.57 -6.14 -3.94
CA SER A 220 8.82 -6.21 -2.69
C SER A 220 8.07 -4.95 -2.22
N TRP A 221 8.42 -3.74 -2.68
CA TRP A 221 8.01 -2.50 -1.99
C TRP A 221 7.25 -1.47 -2.83
N ILE A 222 7.33 -1.54 -4.17
CA ILE A 222 6.83 -0.47 -5.04
C ILE A 222 5.41 -0.72 -5.58
N GLY A 223 4.73 -1.77 -5.13
CA GLY A 223 3.42 -2.21 -5.64
C GLY A 223 2.36 -1.10 -5.74
N ASN A 224 2.14 -0.33 -4.67
CA ASN A 224 1.15 0.76 -4.66
C ASN A 224 1.45 1.82 -5.74
N LEU A 225 2.70 2.27 -5.86
CA LEU A 225 3.12 3.23 -6.88
C LEU A 225 3.00 2.64 -8.29
N HIS A 226 3.38 1.38 -8.44
CA HIS A 226 3.34 0.67 -9.72
C HIS A 226 1.89 0.49 -10.23
N MET A 227 0.91 0.30 -9.34
CA MET A 227 -0.51 0.29 -9.72
C MET A 227 -0.94 1.60 -10.40
N ALA A 228 -0.59 2.74 -9.80
CA ALA A 228 -0.93 4.05 -10.35
C ALA A 228 -0.24 4.28 -11.72
N ILE A 229 1.02 3.85 -11.88
CA ILE A 229 1.73 3.93 -13.16
C ILE A 229 1.06 3.07 -14.24
N GLN A 230 0.66 1.84 -13.90
CA GLN A 230 -0.04 0.96 -14.83
C GLN A 230 -1.42 1.51 -15.24
N LEU A 231 -2.16 2.08 -14.29
CA LEU A 231 -3.43 2.74 -14.55
C LEU A 231 -3.29 3.84 -15.61
N ILE A 232 -2.34 4.76 -15.41
CA ILE A 232 -2.09 5.88 -16.32
C ILE A 232 -1.70 5.38 -17.71
N ARG A 233 -0.79 4.40 -17.80
CA ARG A 233 -0.36 3.81 -19.07
C ARG A 233 -1.52 3.17 -19.85
N ASN A 234 -2.50 2.65 -19.13
CA ASN A 234 -3.73 2.09 -19.70
C ASN A 234 -4.84 3.13 -19.87
N LYS A 235 -4.54 4.43 -19.75
CA LYS A 235 -5.49 5.55 -19.88
C LYS A 235 -6.69 5.44 -18.92
N GLY A 236 -6.50 4.80 -17.77
CA GLY A 236 -7.52 4.74 -16.74
C GLY A 236 -7.67 6.04 -15.97
N ARG A 237 -8.71 6.12 -15.16
CA ARG A 237 -9.03 7.27 -14.31
C ARG A 237 -8.46 7.09 -12.92
N LEU A 238 -7.69 8.07 -12.49
CA LEU A 238 -7.20 8.19 -11.12
C LEU A 238 -8.10 9.16 -10.35
N ASP A 239 -8.76 8.67 -9.31
CA ASP A 239 -9.52 9.48 -8.36
C ASP A 239 -8.70 9.69 -7.09
N LYS A 240 -8.33 10.93 -6.80
CA LYS A 240 -7.25 11.24 -5.84
C LYS A 240 -7.49 12.48 -4.97
N ASP A 241 -8.59 13.18 -5.23
CA ASP A 241 -8.88 14.46 -4.57
C ASP A 241 -9.81 14.26 -3.35
N PHE A 242 -10.18 13.01 -3.07
CA PHE A 242 -10.99 12.65 -1.91
C PHE A 242 -10.17 12.71 -0.62
N VAL A 243 -10.36 13.77 0.16
CA VAL A 243 -9.63 13.98 1.42
C VAL A 243 -10.19 13.11 2.54
N VAL A 244 -9.31 12.44 3.28
CA VAL A 244 -9.62 11.61 4.45
C VAL A 244 -8.91 12.08 5.70
N LYS A 245 -9.58 11.91 6.84
CA LYS A 245 -9.00 12.16 8.16
C LYS A 245 -8.23 10.92 8.61
N THR A 246 -7.04 11.14 9.15
CA THR A 246 -6.18 10.07 9.63
C THR A 246 -5.96 10.17 11.13
N ASN A 247 -5.79 9.01 11.75
CA ASN A 247 -5.28 8.89 13.11
C ASN A 247 -3.75 9.03 13.11
N TYR A 248 -3.19 9.31 14.28
CA TYR A 248 -1.75 9.29 14.47
C TYR A 248 -1.21 7.85 14.32
N GLN A 249 -0.24 7.67 13.43
CA GLN A 249 0.45 6.40 13.20
C GLN A 249 1.57 6.17 14.23
N HIS A 250 1.27 5.52 15.36
CA HIS A 250 2.23 5.35 16.46
C HIS A 250 3.37 4.35 16.17
N GLU A 251 3.19 3.45 15.22
CA GLU A 251 4.14 2.40 14.84
C GLU A 251 4.15 2.28 13.31
N SER A 252 5.33 2.14 12.71
CA SER A 252 5.45 1.97 11.27
C SER A 252 6.48 0.90 10.94
N THR A 253 6.06 -0.05 10.10
CA THR A 253 6.95 -1.08 9.51
C THR A 253 7.91 -0.48 8.47
N ILE A 254 7.67 0.77 8.05
CA ILE A 254 8.50 1.49 7.10
C ILE A 254 9.57 2.27 7.87
N ASN A 255 10.79 1.71 7.92
CA ASN A 255 11.97 2.38 8.44
C ASN A 255 12.83 2.98 7.33
N PHE A 256 13.94 3.64 7.72
CA PHE A 256 14.85 4.28 6.76
C PHE A 256 15.42 3.28 5.74
N ASP A 257 15.84 2.09 6.18
CA ASP A 257 16.39 1.06 5.29
C ASP A 257 15.35 0.59 4.28
N VAL A 258 14.10 0.42 4.71
CA VAL A 258 13.00 0.10 3.81
C VAL A 258 12.83 1.21 2.79
N GLN A 259 12.76 2.49 3.19
CA GLN A 259 12.60 3.61 2.26
C GLN A 259 13.73 3.70 1.22
N CYS A 260 14.99 3.54 1.64
CA CYS A 260 16.12 3.47 0.71
C CYS A 260 16.00 2.27 -0.24
N ALA A 261 15.56 1.10 0.27
CA ALA A 261 15.30 -0.06 -0.56
C ALA A 261 14.15 0.17 -1.56
N LYS A 262 13.10 0.94 -1.22
CA LYS A 262 12.04 1.33 -2.16
C LYS A 262 12.60 2.21 -3.28
N ILE A 263 13.39 3.24 -2.95
CA ILE A 263 14.01 4.13 -3.96
C ILE A 263 14.95 3.36 -4.88
N ASP A 264 15.79 2.50 -4.33
CA ASP A 264 16.69 1.69 -5.14
C ASP A 264 15.91 0.71 -6.04
N GLN A 265 14.81 0.14 -5.53
CA GLN A 265 13.91 -0.67 -6.35
C GLN A 265 13.23 0.13 -7.46
N LEU A 266 12.77 1.36 -7.18
CA LEU A 266 12.23 2.27 -8.20
C LEU A 266 13.29 2.59 -9.28
N TYR A 267 14.53 2.88 -8.88
CA TYR A 267 15.63 3.09 -9.80
C TYR A 267 15.88 1.85 -10.66
N ARG A 268 16.05 0.66 -10.07
CA ARG A 268 16.31 -0.57 -10.83
C ARG A 268 15.16 -0.92 -11.78
N TYR A 269 13.93 -0.62 -11.40
CA TYR A 269 12.75 -0.98 -12.18
C TYR A 269 12.47 0.01 -13.32
N TYR A 270 12.67 1.31 -13.09
CA TYR A 270 12.35 2.37 -14.07
C TYR A 270 13.57 3.03 -14.73
N MET A 271 14.78 2.73 -14.26
CA MET A 271 16.04 3.31 -14.70
C MET A 271 16.09 4.85 -14.58
N ILE A 272 15.36 5.41 -13.61
CA ILE A 272 15.37 6.85 -13.29
C ILE A 272 16.17 7.05 -12.01
N PRO A 273 17.33 7.72 -12.06
CA PRO A 273 18.12 8.01 -10.85
C PRO A 273 17.39 8.95 -9.89
N LEU A 274 17.62 8.78 -8.59
CA LEU A 274 17.09 9.70 -7.57
C LEU A 274 17.51 11.15 -7.82
N SER A 275 18.72 11.39 -8.35
CA SER A 275 19.21 12.73 -8.66
C SER A 275 18.29 13.51 -9.61
N ASN A 276 17.71 12.84 -10.61
CA ASN A 276 16.77 13.49 -11.53
C ASN A 276 15.48 13.92 -10.82
N ILE A 277 15.01 13.08 -9.88
CA ILE A 277 13.83 13.39 -9.05
C ILE A 277 14.13 14.61 -8.17
N VAL A 278 15.31 14.60 -7.53
CA VAL A 278 15.79 15.67 -6.65
C VAL A 278 15.94 16.99 -7.39
N GLU A 279 16.53 16.99 -8.57
CA GLU A 279 16.66 18.17 -9.42
C GLU A 279 15.30 18.80 -9.72
N LEU A 280 14.32 18.00 -10.18
CA LEU A 280 12.96 18.52 -10.43
C LEU A 280 12.27 19.05 -9.16
N ALA A 281 12.47 18.38 -8.03
CA ALA A 281 11.87 18.79 -6.76
C ALA A 281 12.39 20.16 -6.31
N ILE A 282 13.67 20.43 -6.56
CA ILE A 282 14.34 21.69 -6.25
C ILE A 282 13.96 22.80 -7.23
N GLU A 283 13.86 22.48 -8.52
CA GLU A 283 13.51 23.45 -9.58
C GLU A 283 12.05 23.90 -9.48
N HIS A 284 11.14 22.98 -9.14
CA HIS A 284 9.69 23.20 -9.16
C HIS A 284 8.98 22.66 -7.92
N PRO A 285 9.34 23.10 -6.70
CA PRO A 285 8.77 22.58 -5.46
C PRO A 285 7.24 22.73 -5.41
N ASP A 286 6.71 23.86 -5.85
CA ASP A 286 5.27 24.14 -5.83
C ASP A 286 4.45 23.22 -6.74
N LYS A 287 5.07 22.59 -7.75
CA LYS A 287 4.39 21.67 -8.67
C LYS A 287 4.36 20.24 -8.15
N TYR A 288 5.45 19.81 -7.50
CA TYR A 288 5.70 18.40 -7.22
C TYR A 288 5.60 18.03 -5.75
N LEU A 289 5.85 18.98 -4.85
CA LEU A 289 5.87 18.75 -3.42
C LEU A 289 4.53 19.17 -2.80
N MET A 290 4.05 18.39 -1.85
CA MET A 290 2.75 18.62 -1.23
C MET A 290 2.82 19.77 -0.22
N GLU A 291 1.72 20.52 -0.15
CA GLU A 291 1.60 21.75 0.65
C GLU A 291 1.62 21.49 2.15
N ASP A 292 1.16 20.30 2.58
CA ASP A 292 1.12 19.94 4.00
C ASP A 292 2.51 19.85 4.63
N TRP A 293 3.55 19.56 3.84
CA TRP A 293 4.94 19.61 4.28
C TRP A 293 5.63 20.94 3.96
N THR A 294 5.38 21.51 2.78
CA THR A 294 6.11 22.69 2.30
C THR A 294 5.57 24.01 2.83
N ALA A 295 4.34 24.05 3.35
CA ALA A 295 3.73 25.26 3.89
C ALA A 295 4.59 25.87 5.02
N GLY A 296 4.90 27.15 4.88
CA GLY A 296 5.67 27.91 5.87
C GLY A 296 7.18 27.65 5.85
N LYS A 297 7.70 26.78 4.99
CA LYS A 297 9.14 26.56 4.80
C LYS A 297 9.69 27.47 3.70
N SER A 298 10.90 27.96 3.90
CA SER A 298 11.65 28.65 2.86
C SER A 298 12.14 27.67 1.78
N LYS A 299 12.39 28.18 0.57
CA LYS A 299 12.99 27.39 -0.52
C LYS A 299 14.31 26.75 -0.09
N GLN A 300 15.13 27.46 0.70
CA GLN A 300 16.41 26.95 1.16
C GLN A 300 16.23 25.74 2.09
N GLU A 301 15.31 25.80 3.06
CA GLU A 301 15.03 24.68 3.97
C GLU A 301 14.54 23.44 3.22
N ILE A 302 13.70 23.63 2.20
CA ILE A 302 13.22 22.54 1.33
C ILE A 302 14.40 21.90 0.59
N VAL A 303 15.26 22.71 -0.03
CA VAL A 303 16.43 22.23 -0.77
C VAL A 303 17.40 21.47 0.13
N GLU A 304 17.71 22.01 1.32
CA GLU A 304 18.60 21.36 2.30
C GLU A 304 18.05 20.00 2.74
N THR A 305 16.73 19.92 2.97
CA THR A 305 16.06 18.67 3.35
C THR A 305 16.16 17.62 2.23
N ILE A 306 15.85 17.99 0.98
CA ILE A 306 15.89 17.06 -0.16
C ILE A 306 17.31 16.59 -0.44
N LYS A 307 18.30 17.49 -0.42
CA LYS A 307 19.72 17.13 -0.61
C LYS A 307 20.24 16.22 0.50
N LYS A 308 19.77 16.41 1.74
CA LYS A 308 20.09 15.49 2.85
C LYS A 308 19.58 14.08 2.57
N ILE A 309 18.34 13.95 2.06
CA ILE A 309 17.77 12.64 1.67
C ILE A 309 18.63 11.97 0.60
N GLU A 310 18.99 12.71 -0.45
CA GLU A 310 19.85 12.19 -1.53
C GLU A 310 21.20 11.70 -1.01
N ALA A 311 21.89 12.52 -0.21
CA ALA A 311 23.19 12.18 0.37
C ALA A 311 23.11 10.93 1.26
N MET A 312 22.07 10.83 2.08
CA MET A 312 21.83 9.69 2.95
C MET A 312 21.54 8.40 2.18
N ASN A 313 20.71 8.47 1.12
CA ASN A 313 20.44 7.33 0.26
C ASN A 313 21.71 6.87 -0.48
N ASN A 314 22.52 7.80 -0.99
CA ASN A 314 23.79 7.47 -1.66
C ASN A 314 24.75 6.75 -0.72
N ARG A 315 24.87 7.23 0.53
CA ARG A 315 25.68 6.57 1.55
C ARG A 315 25.18 5.16 1.86
N TYR A 316 23.87 4.99 2.05
CA TYR A 316 23.26 3.68 2.27
C TYR A 316 23.58 2.70 1.13
N LEU A 317 23.46 3.14 -0.13
CA LEU A 317 23.77 2.31 -1.29
C LEU A 317 25.26 1.96 -1.41
N GLU A 318 26.15 2.86 -1.02
CA GLU A 318 27.58 2.60 -0.96
C GLU A 318 27.90 1.53 0.10
N GLU A 319 27.32 1.63 1.29
CA GLU A 319 27.46 0.66 2.38
C GLU A 319 26.95 -0.73 1.94
N LYS A 320 25.77 -0.80 1.30
CA LYS A 320 25.23 -2.06 0.77
C LYS A 320 26.08 -2.69 -0.33
N ARG A 321 26.73 -1.87 -1.17
CA ARG A 321 27.66 -2.37 -2.20
C ARG A 321 28.92 -2.97 -1.57
N LYS A 322 29.48 -2.33 -0.54
CA LYS A 322 30.65 -2.85 0.20
C LYS A 322 30.33 -4.18 0.88
N GLU A 323 29.20 -4.25 1.59
CA GLU A 323 28.72 -5.50 2.22
C GLU A 323 28.57 -6.66 1.24
N ARG A 324 28.18 -6.39 -0.01
CA ARG A 324 28.04 -7.44 -1.04
C ARG A 324 29.39 -7.95 -1.51
N LEU A 325 30.34 -7.04 -1.76
CA LEU A 325 31.69 -7.37 -2.20
C LEU A 325 32.50 -8.13 -1.14
N GLU A 326 32.21 -7.93 0.15
CA GLU A 326 32.85 -8.68 1.24
C GLU A 326 32.30 -10.11 1.39
N LYS A 327 31.15 -10.41 0.79
CA LYS A 327 30.50 -11.73 0.83
C LYS A 327 30.73 -12.57 -0.44
N GLU A 328 31.29 -11.97 -1.48
CA GLU A 328 31.64 -12.59 -2.76
C GLU A 328 33.12 -13.07 -2.76
#